data_AF-A0A1Y5TZA9-F1
#
_entry.id   AF-A0A1Y5TZA9-F1
#
_cell.length_a   1.000
_cell.length_b   1.000
_cell.length_c   1.000
_cell.angle_alpha   90.00
_cell.angle_beta   90.00
_cell.angle_gamma   90.00
#
_symmetry.space_group_name_H-M   'P 1'
#
loop_
_entity.id
_entity.type
_entity.pdbx_description
1 polymer ?
#
loop_
_entity_poly.entity_id
_entity_poly.type
_entity_poly.pdbx_seq_one_letter_code
_entity_poly.pdbx_strand_id
1 'polypeptide(L)' 'MRFVAVKSAEKQARAVAFRTHQCLVRQRTQLINALRGHLAEFGLVAPKGPATLKLLEHALAEPDVDLPDAVREMGAL' A
#
# COMPACT_ATOMS: atom_id res chain seq x y z
N MET A 1 -21.56 -23.49 32.81
CA MET A 1 -20.92 -23.00 31.56
C MET A 1 -21.99 -22.45 30.64
N ARG A 2 -21.82 -21.27 30.04
CA ARG A 2 -22.79 -20.68 29.12
C ARG A 2 -22.39 -21.03 27.68
N PHE A 3 -23.17 -21.88 27.02
CA PHE A 3 -22.93 -22.24 25.63
C PHE A 3 -23.26 -21.04 24.72
N VAL A 4 -22.35 -20.74 23.78
CA VAL A 4 -22.56 -19.71 22.76
C VAL A 4 -22.85 -20.44 21.45
N ALA A 5 -23.92 -20.02 20.75
CA ALA A 5 -24.29 -20.61 19.47
C ALA A 5 -23.15 -20.46 18.44
N VAL A 6 -22.82 -21.55 17.75
CA VAL A 6 -21.84 -21.54 16.66
C VAL A 6 -22.37 -20.63 15.55
N LYS A 7 -21.50 -19.76 15.02
CA LYS A 7 -21.87 -18.88 13.90
C LYS A 7 -22.24 -19.73 12.69
N SER A 8 -23.31 -19.35 11.98
CA SER A 8 -23.58 -19.93 10.67
C SER A 8 -22.41 -19.69 9.73
N ALA A 9 -22.20 -20.61 8.78
CA ALA A 9 -21.15 -20.49 7.77
C ALA A 9 -21.21 -19.15 7.04
N GLU A 10 -22.42 -18.66 6.73
CA GLU A 10 -22.64 -17.37 6.08
C GLU A 10 -22.15 -16.18 6.93
N LYS A 11 -22.45 -16.17 8.23
CA LYS A 11 -21.96 -15.13 9.15
C LYS A 11 -20.43 -15.18 9.27
N GLN A 12 -19.84 -16.37 9.27
CA GLN A 12 -18.40 -16.55 9.31
C GLN A 12 -17.73 -16.07 8.01
N ALA A 13 -18.31 -16.40 6.84
CA ALA A 13 -17.81 -15.97 5.53
C ALA A 13 -17.77 -14.44 5.40
N ARG A 14 -18.86 -13.75 5.78
CA ARG A 14 -18.91 -12.27 5.80
C ARG A 14 -17.83 -11.67 6.70
N ALA A 15 -17.59 -12.28 7.86
CA ALA A 15 -16.57 -11.83 8.79
C ALA A 15 -15.14 -12.05 8.24
N VAL A 16 -14.90 -13.14 7.52
CA VAL A 16 -13.62 -13.37 6.82
C VAL A 16 -13.42 -12.33 5.73
N ALA A 17 -14.40 -12.14 4.84
CA ALA A 17 -14.32 -11.14 3.76
C ALA A 17 -14.01 -9.74 4.30
N PHE A 18 -14.69 -9.32 5.37
CA PHE A 18 -14.44 -8.04 6.02
C PHE A 18 -13.00 -7.91 6.55
N ARG A 19 -12.50 -8.90 7.29
CA ARG A 19 -11.12 -8.87 7.82
C ARG A 19 -10.07 -8.92 6.70
N THR A 20 -10.32 -9.69 5.65
CA THR A 20 -9.44 -9.73 4.47
C THR A 20 -9.38 -8.35 3.81
N HIS A 21 -10.53 -7.71 3.58
CA HIS A 21 -10.55 -6.35 3.04
C HIS A 21 -9.80 -5.35 3.94
N GLN A 22 -10.01 -5.40 5.26
CA GLN A 22 -9.27 -4.56 6.20
C GLN A 22 -7.75 -4.80 6.14
N CYS A 23 -7.32 -6.06 6.04
CA CYS A 23 -5.92 -6.43 5.90
C CYS A 23 -5.32 -5.79 4.64
N LEU A 24 -5.96 -5.99 3.49
CA LEU A 24 -5.50 -5.49 2.20
C LEU A 24 -5.43 -3.96 2.17
N VAL A 25 -6.43 -3.26 2.73
CA VAL A 25 -6.42 -1.79 2.81
C VAL A 25 -5.26 -1.27 3.67
N ARG A 26 -4.97 -1.94 4.80
CA ARG A 26 -3.85 -1.58 5.67
C ARG A 26 -2.51 -1.84 5.00
N GLN A 27 -2.33 -3.01 4.39
CA GLN A 27 -1.12 -3.35 3.64
C GLN A 27 -0.87 -2.37 2.50
N ARG A 28 -1.88 -2.06 1.68
CA ARG A 28 -1.77 -1.05 0.62
C ARG A 28 -1.30 0.30 1.15
N THR A 29 -1.90 0.77 2.25
CA THR A 29 -1.52 2.06 2.86
C THR A 29 -0.08 2.03 3.40
N GLN A 30 0.33 0.92 4.02
CA GLN A 30 1.70 0.76 4.53
C GLN A 30 2.73 0.77 3.40
N LEU A 31 2.48 0.03 2.31
CA LEU A 31 3.37 0.00 1.15
C LEU A 31 3.52 1.36 0.49
N ILE A 32 2.41 2.10 0.29
CA ILE A 32 2.45 3.46 -0.27
C ILE A 32 3.25 4.40 0.64
N ASN A 33 3.09 4.29 1.96
CA ASN A 33 3.84 5.12 2.90
C ASN A 33 5.32 4.77 2.94
N ALA A 34 5.68 3.49 2.84
CA ALA A 34 7.08 3.04 2.78
C ALA A 34 7.75 3.57 1.50
N LEU A 35 7.13 3.36 0.33
CA LEU A 35 7.61 3.88 -0.95
C LEU A 35 7.84 5.39 -0.89
N ARG A 36 6.84 6.14 -0.39
CA ARG A 36 6.94 7.60 -0.23
C ARG A 36 8.07 8.00 0.74
N GLY A 37 8.31 7.21 1.79
CA GLY A 37 9.41 7.43 2.72
C GLY A 37 10.76 7.26 2.05
N HIS A 38 10.96 6.14 1.35
CA HIS A 38 12.20 5.84 0.65
C HIS A 38 12.52 6.85 -0.45
N LEU A 39 11.53 7.25 -1.25
CA LEU A 39 11.73 8.25 -2.30
C LEU A 39 12.02 9.66 -1.74
N ALA A 40 11.49 9.98 -0.55
CA ALA A 40 11.78 11.25 0.11
C ALA A 40 13.24 11.37 0.57
N GLU A 41 13.96 10.26 0.80
CA GLU A 41 15.40 10.26 1.10
C GLU A 41 16.23 10.83 -0.07
N PHE A 42 15.68 10.77 -1.29
CA PHE A 42 16.28 11.32 -2.51
C PHE A 42 15.62 12.64 -2.94
N GLY A 43 14.89 13.31 -2.05
CA GLY A 43 14.24 14.60 -2.32
C GLY A 43 12.92 14.51 -3.08
N LEU A 44 12.46 13.32 -3.47
CA LEU A 44 11.16 13.13 -4.13
C LEU A 44 10.04 13.08 -3.09
N VAL A 45 9.55 14.25 -2.69
CA VAL A 45 8.50 14.41 -1.68
C VAL A 45 7.13 14.51 -2.35
N ALA A 46 6.20 13.64 -1.96
CA ALA A 46 4.85 13.63 -2.49
C ALA A 46 3.76 13.72 -1.38
N PRO A 47 2.55 14.22 -1.69
CA PRO A 47 1.46 14.32 -0.71
C PRO A 47 1.01 12.97 -0.13
N LYS A 48 0.35 12.97 1.03
CA LYS A 48 -0.24 11.74 1.59
C LYS A 48 -1.47 11.30 0.81
N GLY A 49 -1.62 10.00 0.62
CA GLY A 49 -2.84 9.38 0.09
C GLY A 49 -2.59 8.45 -1.10
N PRO A 50 -3.60 7.63 -1.49
CA PRO A 50 -3.44 6.66 -2.56
C PRO A 50 -3.34 7.27 -3.96
N ALA A 51 -3.91 8.46 -4.17
CA ALA A 51 -3.83 9.16 -5.45
C ALA A 51 -2.40 9.56 -5.82
N THR A 52 -1.52 9.68 -4.82
CA THR A 52 -0.11 10.04 -4.99
C THR A 52 0.70 8.96 -5.70
N LEU A 53 0.25 7.70 -5.69
CA LEU A 53 1.03 6.59 -6.29
C LEU A 53 1.36 6.85 -7.77
N LYS A 54 0.40 7.39 -8.53
CA LYS A 54 0.62 7.77 -9.94
C LYS A 54 1.65 8.88 -10.13
N LEU A 55 1.74 9.81 -9.17
CA LEU A 55 2.74 10.87 -9.20
C LEU A 55 4.15 10.31 -8.94
N LEU A 56 4.26 9.35 -8.00
CA LEU A 56 5.53 8.68 -7.71
C LEU A 56 5.98 7.80 -8.89
N GLU A 57 5.05 7.07 -9.50
CA GLU A 57 5.28 6.28 -10.72
C GLU A 57 5.80 7.16 -11.86
N HIS A 58 5.15 8.30 -12.10
CA HIS A 58 5.58 9.25 -13.13
C HIS A 58 6.99 9.79 -12.84
N ALA A 59 7.26 10.22 -11.61
CA ALA A 59 8.57 10.73 -11.23
C ALA A 59 9.70 9.69 -11.35
N LEU A 60 9.41 8.40 -11.13
CA LEU A 60 10.37 7.31 -11.34
C LEU A 60 10.66 7.07 -12.83
N ALA A 61 9.71 7.35 -13.71
CA ALA A 61 9.86 7.24 -15.16
C ALA A 61 10.53 8.48 -15.80
N GLU A 62 10.45 9.64 -15.18
CA GLU A 62 11.03 10.89 -15.69
C GLU A 62 12.57 10.89 -15.55
N PRO A 63 13.34 11.01 -16.66
CA PRO A 63 14.80 10.96 -16.62
C PRO A 63 15.43 12.19 -15.94
N ASP A 64 14.70 13.31 -15.88
CA ASP A 64 15.20 14.59 -15.34
C ASP A 64 15.18 14.63 -13.80
N VAL A 65 14.58 13.63 -13.14
CA VAL A 65 14.61 13.51 -11.68
C VAL A 65 15.96 12.93 -11.26
N ASP A 66 16.71 13.61 -10.41
CA ASP A 66 18.01 13.09 -9.95
C ASP A 66 17.82 11.93 -8.95
N LEU A 67 17.75 10.71 -9.47
CA LEU A 67 17.60 9.46 -8.72
C LEU A 67 18.66 8.45 -9.17
N PRO A 68 19.31 7.74 -8.23
CA PRO A 68 20.20 6.64 -8.58
C PRO A 68 19.47 5.54 -9.38
N ASP A 69 20.17 4.92 -10.34
CA ASP A 69 19.60 3.89 -11.22
C ASP A 69 18.96 2.74 -10.45
N ALA A 70 19.59 2.28 -9.37
CA ALA A 70 19.05 1.21 -8.52
C ALA A 70 17.67 1.54 -7.92
N VAL A 71 17.40 2.83 -7.64
CA VAL A 71 16.10 3.30 -7.13
C VAL A 71 15.06 3.32 -8.24
N ARG A 72 15.46 3.65 -9.47
CA ARG A 72 14.59 3.61 -10.65
C ARG A 72 14.21 2.18 -11.02
N GLU A 73 15.16 1.26 -11.00
CA GLU A 73 14.93 -0.17 -11.27
C GLU A 73 13.97 -0.80 -10.27
N MET A 74 14.04 -0.42 -8.98
CA MET A 74 13.09 -0.86 -7.97
C MET A 74 11.63 -0.53 -8.35
N GLY A 75 11.40 0.63 -8.99
CA GLY A 75 10.07 1.09 -9.40
C GLY A 75 9.52 0.42 -10.66
N ALA A 76 10.34 -0.34 -11.39
CA ALA A 76 9.98 -0.98 -12.66
C ALA A 76 9.51 -2.44 -12.52
N LEU A 77 9.55 -3.00 -11.30
CA LEU A 77 9.08 -4.36 -10.94
C LEU A 77 7.56 -4.40 -10.69
#